data_AF-A0A7K4H0J5-F1
#
_entry.id   AF-A0A7K4H0J5-F1
#
_cell.length_a   1.000
_cell.length_b   1.000
_cell.length_c   1.000
_cell.angle_alpha   90.00
_cell.angle_beta   90.00
_cell.angle_gamma   90.00
#
_symmetry.space_group_name_H-M   'P 1'
#
loop_
_entity.id
_entity.type
_entity.pdbx_description
1 polymer ?
#
loop_
_entity_poly.entity_id
_entity_poly.type
_entity_poly.pdbx_seq_one_letter_code
_entity_poly.pdbx_strand_id
1 'polypeptide(L)'
;MNDTENNKIKKTETPYKQEEKRKPAKQPKKTQGQIIQEALGLGPTDIQDVEKKLFIVRFLDYFSEEPLDFIFKDNTLNQYSKQITPHIEELSTKGEEDRLLKQSFESKKIFDTVYKLKGKAEEIAISKGVKGSMDKRLRRLTLYLTAPMFALIIVSFIVPQITYFLLPVLCVFCMAPQLIRGRVVKKWFEFKEQNKDQIYTENRADIMVLKNFTGETLDNVRARLLELKVPLQLIKFTLYSRDYENLRLLNQKNIRGTMQYFFAFEYPQGVEPFPIPQQLMQYQEPIIPEKRKEEKLEKNFVVLTEMKGKDGIINYFVPTLKDKLADNINDMLNNSKFNKAPNDFTAIIPKYSENMAIFCICGEVVEINNVQICNWKNQFKFYLFEGEQCNCGETVYALSLMDESAEIPEELKVIFLS
;
A
#
# COMPACT_ATOMS: atom_id res chain seq x y z
N MET A 1 -40.76 57.23 18.37
CA MET A 1 -41.69 58.15 17.69
C MET A 1 -40.88 59.00 16.73
N ASN A 2 -41.33 58.98 15.46
CA ASN A 2 -40.98 59.79 14.28
C ASN A 2 -39.66 59.41 13.60
N ASP A 3 -39.70 58.64 12.50
CA ASP A 3 -40.16 58.95 11.14
C ASP A 3 -39.22 59.93 10.42
N THR A 4 -38.32 59.48 9.53
CA THR A 4 -38.47 59.14 8.09
C THR A 4 -38.37 60.37 7.18
N GLU A 5 -37.75 60.18 6.00
CA GLU A 5 -37.72 61.04 4.78
C GLU A 5 -36.49 61.97 4.59
N ASN A 6 -35.89 62.14 3.40
CA ASN A 6 -35.87 61.45 2.10
C ASN A 6 -34.81 62.14 1.20
N ASN A 7 -34.19 61.38 0.29
CA ASN A 7 -33.75 61.73 -1.09
C ASN A 7 -32.93 63.00 -1.45
N LYS A 8 -31.76 62.79 -2.11
CA LYS A 8 -31.40 63.17 -3.52
C LYS A 8 -29.88 62.96 -3.77
N ILE A 9 -29.42 61.98 -4.56
CA ILE A 9 -29.28 61.90 -6.05
C ILE A 9 -27.95 62.46 -6.61
N LYS A 10 -27.19 61.52 -7.22
CA LYS A 10 -26.27 61.54 -8.41
C LYS A 10 -24.92 62.28 -8.37
N LYS A 11 -23.85 61.48 -8.55
CA LYS A 11 -22.93 61.44 -9.73
C LYS A 11 -22.16 60.11 -9.64
N THR A 12 -22.57 59.06 -10.35
CA THR A 12 -22.06 58.62 -11.67
C THR A 12 -20.54 58.69 -11.78
N GLU A 13 -19.88 57.54 -11.63
CA GLU A 13 -18.80 57.08 -12.51
C GLU A 13 -18.63 55.57 -12.29
N THR A 14 -18.87 54.80 -13.34
CA THR A 14 -18.54 53.38 -13.41
C THR A 14 -17.10 53.29 -13.94
N PRO A 15 -16.27 52.38 -13.41
CA PRO A 15 -15.85 51.31 -14.30
C PRO A 15 -15.76 49.93 -13.61
N TYR A 16 -16.22 48.92 -14.35
CA TYR A 16 -15.78 47.52 -14.26
C TYR A 16 -15.77 46.85 -12.87
N LYS A 17 -16.94 46.34 -12.44
CA LYS A 17 -16.96 45.17 -11.56
C LYS A 17 -16.70 43.92 -12.41
N GLN A 18 -15.47 43.42 -12.35
CA GLN A 18 -15.22 42.00 -12.60
C GLN A 18 -16.11 41.20 -11.65
N GLU A 19 -16.97 40.35 -12.20
CA GLU A 19 -17.60 39.27 -11.47
C GLU A 19 -16.51 38.34 -10.95
N GLU A 20 -16.04 38.58 -9.72
CA GLU A 20 -15.42 37.54 -8.92
C GLU A 20 -16.47 36.46 -8.69
N LYS A 21 -16.48 35.46 -9.59
CA LYS A 21 -17.03 34.14 -9.30
C LYS A 21 -16.38 33.65 -8.02
N ARG A 22 -17.06 33.88 -6.89
CA ARG A 22 -16.75 33.23 -5.61
C ARG A 22 -16.67 31.74 -5.89
N LYS A 23 -15.45 31.20 -5.86
CA LYS A 23 -15.22 29.76 -5.90
C LYS A 23 -16.12 29.16 -4.80
N PRO A 24 -16.97 28.17 -5.11
CA PRO A 24 -17.77 27.52 -4.08
C PRO A 24 -16.81 27.02 -3.01
N ALA A 25 -17.06 27.41 -1.76
CA ALA A 25 -16.32 26.90 -0.62
C ALA A 25 -16.32 25.38 -0.72
N LYS A 26 -15.13 24.76 -0.83
CA LYS A 26 -15.00 23.31 -0.81
C LYS A 26 -15.67 22.83 0.47
N GLN A 27 -16.82 22.17 0.34
CA GLN A 27 -17.47 21.55 1.48
C GLN A 27 -16.46 20.59 2.14
N PRO A 28 -16.35 20.59 3.48
CA PRO A 28 -15.44 19.69 4.17
C PRO A 28 -15.78 18.25 3.79
N LYS A 29 -14.77 17.48 3.37
CA LYS A 29 -14.95 16.05 3.07
C LYS A 29 -15.45 15.36 4.34
N LYS A 30 -16.67 14.84 4.31
CA LYS A 30 -17.25 14.06 5.42
C LYS A 30 -16.44 12.79 5.64
N THR A 31 -16.25 12.39 6.89
CA THR A 31 -15.57 11.12 7.23
C THR A 31 -16.48 9.93 6.93
N GLN A 32 -15.93 8.72 6.77
CA GLN A 32 -16.72 7.51 6.57
C GLN A 32 -17.74 7.31 7.70
N GLY A 33 -17.35 7.58 8.96
CA GLY A 33 -18.26 7.54 10.10
C GLY A 33 -19.43 8.53 9.96
N GLN A 34 -19.18 9.77 9.55
CA GLN A 34 -20.22 10.77 9.32
C GLN A 34 -21.19 10.37 8.20
N ILE A 35 -20.70 9.72 7.15
CA ILE A 35 -21.53 9.24 6.03
C ILE A 35 -22.39 8.05 6.48
N ILE A 36 -21.83 7.13 7.27
CA ILE A 36 -22.57 6.02 7.88
C ILE A 36 -23.64 6.55 8.85
N GLN A 37 -23.31 7.56 9.67
CA GLN A 37 -24.25 8.20 10.59
C GLN A 37 -25.46 8.77 9.86
N GLU A 38 -25.22 9.58 8.82
CA GLU A 38 -26.27 10.22 8.04
C GLU A 38 -27.15 9.20 7.31
N ALA A 39 -26.55 8.15 6.74
CA ALA A 39 -27.28 7.14 5.96
C ALA A 39 -28.08 6.15 6.84
N LEU A 40 -27.68 5.95 8.10
CA LEU A 40 -28.39 5.08 9.05
C LEU A 40 -29.29 5.85 10.04
N GLY A 41 -29.32 7.19 9.96
CA GLY A 41 -30.11 8.02 10.87
C GLY A 41 -29.62 7.99 12.32
N LEU A 42 -28.31 7.79 12.54
CA LEU A 42 -27.71 7.68 13.87
C LEU A 42 -27.41 9.07 14.47
N GLY A 43 -27.34 9.13 15.79
CA GLY A 43 -26.89 10.33 16.49
C GLY A 43 -25.43 10.67 16.17
N PRO A 44 -25.05 11.96 16.24
CA PRO A 44 -23.69 12.41 15.95
C PRO A 44 -22.64 11.83 16.92
N THR A 45 -23.05 11.40 18.12
CA THR A 45 -22.17 10.82 19.14
C THR A 45 -21.94 9.31 18.97
N ASP A 46 -22.89 8.59 18.36
CA ASP A 46 -22.90 7.11 18.40
C ASP A 46 -21.74 6.45 17.64
N ILE A 47 -21.42 6.93 16.43
CA ILE A 47 -20.29 6.41 15.65
C ILE A 47 -18.96 7.04 16.08
N GLN A 48 -18.98 8.29 16.58
CA GLN A 48 -17.77 8.91 17.12
C GLN A 48 -17.20 8.11 18.28
N ASP A 49 -18.06 7.54 19.12
CA ASP A 49 -17.66 6.68 20.22
C ASP A 49 -17.00 5.37 19.74
N VAL A 50 -17.55 4.78 18.67
CA VAL A 50 -16.94 3.61 18.01
C VAL A 50 -15.57 3.97 17.43
N GLU A 51 -15.43 5.10 16.74
CA GLU A 51 -14.16 5.55 16.18
C GLU A 51 -13.10 5.80 17.25
N LYS A 52 -13.47 6.41 18.39
CA LYS A 52 -12.60 6.61 19.56
C LYS A 52 -12.11 5.28 20.14
N LYS A 53 -12.99 4.30 20.32
CA LYS A 53 -12.63 2.96 20.82
C LYS A 53 -11.71 2.22 19.83
N LEU A 54 -12.02 2.27 18.53
CA LEU A 54 -11.17 1.69 17.49
C LEU A 54 -9.80 2.36 17.40
N PHE A 55 -9.69 3.66 17.69
CA PHE A 55 -8.40 4.34 17.80
C PHE A 55 -7.54 3.77 18.93
N ILE A 56 -8.12 3.55 20.11
CA ILE A 56 -7.44 2.94 21.27
C ILE A 56 -6.95 1.53 20.92
N VAL A 57 -7.84 0.71 20.35
CA VAL A 57 -7.56 -0.65 19.86
C VAL A 57 -6.36 -0.65 18.91
N ARG A 58 -6.39 0.18 17.86
CA ARG A 58 -5.32 0.25 16.86
C ARG A 58 -3.98 0.62 17.46
N PHE A 59 -3.97 1.54 18.43
CA PHE A 59 -2.74 1.94 19.11
C PHE A 59 -2.19 0.80 19.96
N LEU A 60 -3.02 0.18 20.81
CA LEU A 60 -2.58 -0.86 21.74
C LEU A 60 -2.12 -2.12 21.00
N ASP A 61 -2.86 -2.56 20.00
CA ASP A 61 -2.48 -3.68 19.14
C ASP A 61 -1.17 -3.40 18.41
N TYR A 62 -1.02 -2.23 17.76
CA TYR A 62 0.25 -1.83 17.13
C TYR A 62 1.42 -1.80 18.11
N PHE A 63 1.23 -1.20 19.28
CA PHE A 63 2.27 -1.11 20.30
C PHE A 63 2.65 -2.51 20.83
N SER A 64 1.67 -3.41 20.98
CA SER A 64 1.90 -4.77 21.45
C SER A 64 2.71 -5.62 20.46
N GLU A 65 2.55 -5.38 19.16
CA GLU A 65 3.24 -6.09 18.08
C GLU A 65 4.60 -5.48 17.70
N GLU A 66 4.71 -4.15 17.77
CA GLU A 66 5.91 -3.40 17.35
C GLU A 66 6.41 -2.42 18.45
N PRO A 67 6.68 -2.89 19.68
CA PRO A 67 7.13 -2.00 20.77
C PRO A 67 8.46 -1.31 20.45
N LEU A 68 9.31 -1.92 19.62
CA LEU A 68 10.58 -1.34 19.16
C LEU A 68 10.40 -0.05 18.35
N ASP A 69 9.25 0.19 17.72
CA ASP A 69 9.03 1.43 16.97
C ASP A 69 8.84 2.66 17.88
N PHE A 70 8.66 2.44 19.18
CA PHE A 70 8.44 3.47 20.20
C PHE A 70 9.67 3.76 21.07
N ILE A 71 10.78 3.05 20.87
CA ILE A 71 12.01 3.30 21.64
C ILE A 71 12.53 4.71 21.38
N PHE A 72 12.90 5.41 22.44
CA PHE A 72 13.36 6.79 22.46
C PHE A 72 12.35 7.80 21.90
N LYS A 73 11.05 7.48 21.90
CA LYS A 73 9.95 8.33 21.41
C LYS A 73 8.93 8.68 22.51
N ASP A 74 9.40 9.16 23.65
CA ASP A 74 8.54 9.58 24.78
C ASP A 74 7.44 10.56 24.37
N ASN A 75 7.78 11.56 23.55
CA ASN A 75 6.80 12.55 23.09
C ASN A 75 5.65 11.91 22.31
N THR A 76 5.92 10.86 21.52
CA THR A 76 4.90 10.16 20.75
C THR A 76 3.99 9.36 21.66
N LEU A 77 4.53 8.62 22.63
CA LEU A 77 3.71 7.89 23.60
C LEU A 77 2.89 8.83 24.49
N ASN A 78 3.47 9.94 24.94
CA ASN A 78 2.77 10.95 25.70
C ASN A 78 1.62 11.60 24.90
N GLN A 79 1.78 11.76 23.59
CA GLN A 79 0.70 12.24 22.71
C GLN A 79 -0.46 11.24 22.64
N TYR A 80 -0.17 9.94 22.44
CA TYR A 80 -1.21 8.90 22.47
C TYR A 80 -1.90 8.85 23.83
N SER A 81 -1.13 8.88 24.92
CA SER A 81 -1.70 8.90 26.28
C SER A 81 -2.64 10.08 26.49
N LYS A 82 -2.22 11.30 26.11
CA LYS A 82 -3.08 12.50 26.19
C LYS A 82 -4.34 12.43 25.33
N GLN A 83 -4.32 11.70 24.22
CA GLN A 83 -5.51 11.54 23.36
C GLN A 83 -6.45 10.46 23.88
N ILE A 84 -5.91 9.36 24.42
CA ILE A 84 -6.69 8.20 24.87
C ILE A 84 -7.31 8.45 26.25
N THR A 85 -6.58 9.07 27.19
CA THR A 85 -7.07 9.27 28.57
C THR A 85 -8.45 9.97 28.63
N PRO A 86 -8.69 11.08 27.91
CA PRO A 86 -10.01 11.71 27.90
C PRO A 86 -11.11 10.77 27.37
N HIS A 87 -10.81 9.97 26.36
CA HIS A 87 -11.77 9.01 25.79
C HIS A 87 -12.12 7.89 26.76
N ILE A 88 -11.15 7.41 27.55
CA ILE A 88 -11.40 6.43 28.61
C ILE A 88 -12.22 7.05 29.76
N GLU A 89 -11.92 8.29 30.14
CA GLU A 89 -12.67 9.00 31.19
C GLU A 89 -14.14 9.21 30.79
N GLU A 90 -14.39 9.56 29.52
CA GLU A 90 -15.73 9.70 28.95
C GLU A 90 -16.57 8.41 29.01
N LEU A 91 -15.96 7.22 29.12
CA LEU A 91 -16.71 5.96 29.25
C LEU A 91 -17.44 5.85 30.59
N SER A 92 -17.02 6.59 31.62
CA SER A 92 -17.62 6.52 32.95
C SER A 92 -19.06 7.03 33.02
N THR A 93 -19.47 7.88 32.08
CA THR A 93 -20.78 8.51 32.04
C THR A 93 -21.76 7.80 31.10
N LYS A 94 -21.35 6.65 30.53
CA LYS A 94 -22.11 5.90 29.52
C LYS A 94 -22.72 4.61 30.11
N GLY A 95 -23.12 3.70 29.21
CA GLY A 95 -23.73 2.42 29.57
C GLY A 95 -22.85 1.52 30.44
N GLU A 96 -23.43 0.46 30.98
CA GLU A 96 -22.75 -0.46 31.91
C GLU A 96 -21.48 -1.08 31.32
N GLU A 97 -21.54 -1.55 30.07
CA GLU A 97 -20.37 -2.15 29.40
C GLU A 97 -19.20 -1.16 29.26
N ASP A 98 -19.49 0.12 29.01
CA ASP A 98 -18.46 1.16 28.90
C ASP A 98 -17.79 1.44 30.25
N ARG A 99 -18.56 1.38 31.34
CA ARG A 99 -18.03 1.51 32.71
C ARG A 99 -17.14 0.33 33.07
N LEU A 100 -17.54 -0.89 32.69
CA LEU A 100 -16.72 -2.10 32.86
C LEU A 100 -15.41 -1.99 32.05
N LEU A 101 -15.48 -1.46 30.82
CA LEU A 101 -14.30 -1.25 29.99
C LEU A 101 -13.33 -0.25 30.62
N LYS A 102 -13.83 0.86 31.18
CA LYS A 102 -12.99 1.79 31.95
C LYS A 102 -12.34 1.12 33.16
N GLN A 103 -13.10 0.35 33.93
CA GLN A 103 -12.58 -0.37 35.09
C GLN A 103 -11.51 -1.38 34.67
N SER A 104 -11.70 -2.09 33.55
CA SER A 104 -10.69 -2.97 32.96
C SER A 104 -9.41 -2.21 32.60
N PHE A 105 -9.55 -1.03 31.98
CA PHE A 105 -8.40 -0.17 31.63
C PHE A 105 -7.57 0.24 32.85
N GLU A 106 -8.24 0.67 33.92
CA GLU A 106 -7.59 1.12 35.16
C GLU A 106 -7.00 -0.05 35.94
N SER A 107 -7.76 -1.13 36.13
CA SER A 107 -7.31 -2.32 36.88
C SER A 107 -6.13 -3.03 36.23
N LYS A 108 -6.12 -3.12 34.89
CA LYS A 108 -5.02 -3.69 34.11
C LYS A 108 -3.82 -2.75 33.97
N LYS A 109 -3.96 -1.50 34.42
CA LYS A 109 -2.91 -0.47 34.35
C LYS A 109 -2.31 -0.39 32.95
N ILE A 110 -3.16 -0.18 31.95
CA ILE A 110 -2.78 -0.29 30.54
C ILE A 110 -1.59 0.62 30.19
N PHE A 111 -1.58 1.88 30.64
CA PHE A 111 -0.44 2.76 30.38
C PHE A 111 0.83 2.38 31.13
N ASP A 112 0.73 1.94 32.39
CA ASP A 112 1.91 1.47 33.12
C ASP A 112 2.56 0.29 32.39
N THR A 113 1.72 -0.63 31.87
CA THR A 113 2.15 -1.77 31.06
C THR A 113 2.83 -1.29 29.77
N VAL A 114 2.27 -0.30 29.07
CA VAL A 114 2.88 0.31 27.87
C VAL A 114 4.25 0.92 28.19
N TYR A 115 4.36 1.75 29.23
CA TYR A 115 5.63 2.38 29.60
C TYR A 115 6.67 1.35 30.06
N LYS A 116 6.27 0.34 30.81
CA LYS A 116 7.13 -0.76 31.24
C LYS A 116 7.68 -1.54 30.03
N LEU A 117 6.82 -1.92 29.08
CA LEU A 117 7.23 -2.60 27.85
C LEU A 117 8.19 -1.76 27.02
N LYS A 118 7.89 -0.47 26.85
CA LYS A 118 8.78 0.47 26.15
C LYS A 118 10.14 0.56 26.84
N GLY A 119 10.19 0.66 28.16
CA GLY A 119 11.44 0.70 28.94
C GLY A 119 12.29 -0.55 28.71
N LYS A 120 11.69 -1.74 28.76
CA LYS A 120 12.40 -3.00 28.48
C LYS A 120 12.87 -3.11 27.02
N ALA A 121 12.06 -2.64 26.06
CA ALA A 121 12.47 -2.56 24.67
C ALA A 121 13.66 -1.60 24.46
N GLU A 122 13.69 -0.48 25.21
CA GLU A 122 14.83 0.44 25.24
C GLU A 122 16.08 -0.21 25.86
N GLU A 123 15.95 -0.95 26.96
CA GLU A 123 17.07 -1.68 27.59
C GLU A 123 17.71 -2.69 26.62
N ILE A 124 16.89 -3.47 25.91
CA ILE A 124 17.36 -4.39 24.87
C ILE A 124 18.07 -3.63 23.74
N ALA A 125 17.50 -2.51 23.29
CA ALA A 125 18.12 -1.70 22.25
C ALA A 125 19.46 -1.11 22.69
N ILE A 126 19.56 -0.60 23.92
CA ILE A 126 20.79 -0.04 24.49
C ILE A 126 21.86 -1.13 24.63
N SER A 127 21.50 -2.31 25.16
CA SER A 127 22.43 -3.44 25.31
C SER A 127 23.01 -3.93 23.98
N LYS A 128 22.26 -3.78 22.88
CA LYS A 128 22.69 -4.10 21.50
C LYS A 128 23.28 -2.90 20.74
N GLY A 129 23.60 -1.81 21.45
CA GLY A 129 24.36 -0.67 20.90
C GLY A 129 23.53 0.42 20.21
N VAL A 130 22.20 0.41 20.34
CA VAL A 130 21.33 1.47 19.84
C VAL A 130 21.33 2.63 20.84
N LYS A 131 21.97 3.74 20.48
CA LYS A 131 22.20 4.90 21.37
C LYS A 131 21.10 5.97 21.33
N GLY A 132 20.01 5.76 20.60
CA GLY A 132 18.91 6.72 20.54
C GLY A 132 17.99 6.56 19.33
N SER A 133 17.01 7.47 19.24
CA SER A 133 15.95 7.43 18.22
C SER A 133 16.50 7.40 16.79
N MET A 134 16.01 6.44 16.01
CA MET A 134 16.34 6.28 14.59
C MET A 134 15.91 7.49 13.75
N ASP A 135 14.77 8.10 14.05
CA ASP A 135 14.29 9.30 13.35
C ASP A 135 15.25 10.48 13.57
N LYS A 136 15.72 10.67 14.81
CA LYS A 136 16.73 11.69 15.13
C LYS A 136 18.07 11.41 14.44
N ARG A 137 18.48 10.14 14.36
CA ARG A 137 19.70 9.73 13.65
C ARG A 137 19.60 10.01 12.16
N LEU A 138 18.50 9.60 11.53
CA LEU A 138 18.23 9.84 10.11
C LEU A 138 18.14 11.33 9.79
N ARG A 139 17.49 12.13 10.65
CA ARG A 139 17.40 13.58 10.47
C ARG A 139 18.78 14.25 10.54
N ARG A 140 19.60 13.91 11.54
CA ARG A 140 20.98 14.42 11.65
C ARG A 140 21.82 14.03 10.44
N LEU A 141 21.77 12.76 10.05
CA LEU A 141 22.51 12.25 8.90
C LEU A 141 22.07 12.94 7.59
N THR A 142 20.76 13.15 7.42
CA THR A 142 20.24 13.91 6.28
C THR A 142 20.78 15.33 6.29
N LEU A 143 20.74 16.04 7.43
CA LEU A 143 21.27 17.40 7.56
C LEU A 143 22.76 17.48 7.25
N TYR A 144 23.57 16.56 7.77
CA TYR A 144 25.02 16.52 7.50
C TYR A 144 25.34 16.27 6.02
N LEU A 145 24.49 15.54 5.30
CA LEU A 145 24.67 15.29 3.87
C LEU A 145 24.12 16.42 2.99
N THR A 146 22.99 17.03 3.38
CA THR A 146 22.36 18.07 2.58
C THR A 146 23.02 19.44 2.76
N ALA A 147 23.58 19.76 3.93
CA ALA A 147 24.19 21.06 4.18
C ALA A 147 25.39 21.37 3.25
N PRO A 148 26.35 20.43 3.03
CA PRO A 148 27.40 20.62 2.03
C PRO A 148 26.85 20.78 0.61
N MET A 149 25.79 20.04 0.25
CA MET A 149 25.15 20.20 -1.06
C MET A 149 24.58 21.61 -1.25
N PHE A 150 23.89 22.15 -0.25
CA PHE A 150 23.39 23.53 -0.32
C PHE A 150 24.54 24.54 -0.48
N ALA A 151 25.65 24.35 0.22
CA ALA A 151 26.83 25.20 0.07
C ALA A 151 27.42 25.11 -1.35
N LEU A 152 27.56 23.91 -1.91
CA LEU A 152 28.06 23.70 -3.28
C LEU A 152 27.15 24.31 -4.35
N ILE A 153 25.83 24.24 -4.16
CA ILE A 153 24.85 24.90 -5.04
C ILE A 153 25.05 26.42 -5.00
N ILE A 154 25.17 27.01 -3.80
CA ILE A 154 25.39 28.45 -3.64
C ILE A 154 26.71 28.88 -4.31
N VAL A 155 27.79 28.13 -4.13
CA VAL A 155 29.09 28.41 -4.78
C VAL A 155 28.98 28.32 -6.30
N SER A 156 28.23 27.36 -6.83
CA SER A 156 27.99 27.21 -8.27
C SER A 156 27.21 28.39 -8.87
N PHE A 157 26.32 29.01 -8.10
CA PHE A 157 25.63 30.24 -8.51
C PHE A 157 26.56 31.46 -8.55
N ILE A 158 27.56 31.53 -7.66
CA ILE A 158 28.49 32.67 -7.55
C ILE A 158 29.61 32.56 -8.59
N VAL A 159 30.10 31.35 -8.88
CA VAL A 159 31.21 31.11 -9.83
C VAL A 159 30.78 30.14 -10.93
N PRO A 160 30.10 30.62 -11.99
CA PRO A 160 29.47 29.76 -13.00
C PRO A 160 30.46 28.98 -13.87
N GLN A 161 31.75 29.34 -13.88
CA GLN A 161 32.78 28.63 -14.66
C GLN A 161 33.12 27.24 -14.12
N ILE A 162 32.80 26.94 -12.85
CA ILE A 162 33.11 25.65 -12.21
C ILE A 162 31.92 24.68 -12.34
N THR A 163 30.76 25.16 -12.82
CA THR A 163 29.49 24.41 -12.85
C THR A 163 29.57 23.10 -13.62
N TYR A 164 30.28 23.07 -14.75
CA TYR A 164 30.45 21.86 -15.56
C TYR A 164 31.26 20.76 -14.83
N PHE A 165 32.20 21.14 -13.96
CA PHE A 165 32.97 20.21 -13.13
C PHE A 165 32.22 19.79 -11.85
N LEU A 166 31.35 20.66 -11.34
CA LEU A 166 30.55 20.40 -10.14
C LEU A 166 29.31 19.54 -10.41
N LEU A 167 28.79 19.52 -11.65
CA LEU A 167 27.57 18.79 -12.00
C LEU A 167 27.65 17.28 -11.71
N PRO A 168 28.72 16.54 -12.11
CA PRO A 168 28.82 15.11 -11.80
C PRO A 168 28.93 14.84 -10.29
N VAL A 169 29.63 15.72 -9.57
CA VAL A 169 29.78 15.66 -8.12
C VAL A 169 28.40 15.84 -7.45
N LEU A 170 27.65 16.87 -7.86
CA LEU A 170 26.30 17.13 -7.36
C LEU A 170 25.36 15.94 -7.64
N CYS A 171 25.43 15.32 -8.82
CA CYS A 171 24.63 14.13 -9.12
C CYS A 171 24.90 12.96 -8.15
N VAL A 172 26.17 12.68 -7.84
CA VAL A 172 26.54 11.62 -6.87
C VAL A 172 26.08 11.99 -5.46
N PHE A 173 26.29 13.23 -5.04
CA PHE A 173 25.87 13.72 -3.71
C PHE A 173 24.35 13.84 -3.57
N CYS A 174 23.59 13.97 -4.66
CA CYS A 174 22.12 13.93 -4.65
C CYS A 174 21.59 12.51 -4.39
N MET A 175 22.28 11.47 -4.88
CA MET A 175 21.86 10.07 -4.69
C MET A 175 22.32 9.48 -3.35
N ALA A 176 23.48 9.91 -2.83
CA ALA A 176 24.06 9.37 -1.60
C ALA A 176 23.12 9.41 -0.36
N PRO A 177 22.35 10.48 -0.10
CA PRO A 177 21.41 10.53 1.02
C PRO A 177 20.34 9.44 0.96
N GLN A 178 19.82 9.13 -0.23
CA GLN A 178 18.80 8.09 -0.41
C GLN A 178 19.38 6.70 -0.15
N LEU A 179 20.58 6.43 -0.66
CA LEU A 179 21.28 5.16 -0.44
C LEU A 179 21.63 4.95 1.04
N ILE A 180 22.17 5.97 1.71
CA ILE A 180 22.54 5.88 3.13
C ILE A 180 21.27 5.73 3.98
N ARG A 181 20.20 6.48 3.68
CA ARG A 181 18.90 6.31 4.36
C ARG A 181 18.37 4.90 4.19
N GLY A 182 18.38 4.36 2.97
CA GLY A 182 17.96 2.98 2.69
C GLY A 182 18.74 1.96 3.49
N ARG A 183 20.08 2.08 3.56
CA ARG A 183 20.92 1.18 4.37
C ARG A 183 20.64 1.29 5.88
N VAL A 184 20.48 2.50 6.40
CA VAL A 184 20.18 2.70 7.84
C VAL A 184 18.81 2.14 8.20
N VAL A 185 17.81 2.36 7.34
CA VAL A 185 16.45 1.82 7.51
C VAL A 185 16.45 0.29 7.41
N LYS A 186 17.18 -0.29 6.44
CA LYS A 186 17.32 -1.75 6.31
C LYS A 186 17.94 -2.37 7.57
N LYS A 187 19.05 -1.81 8.06
CA LYS A 187 19.68 -2.25 9.32
C LYS A 187 18.74 -2.12 10.52
N TRP A 188 17.88 -1.10 10.54
CA TRP A 188 16.89 -0.96 11.59
C TRP A 188 15.82 -2.06 11.52
N PHE A 189 15.32 -2.38 10.33
CA PHE A 189 14.37 -3.49 10.17
C PHE A 189 14.99 -4.85 10.51
N GLU A 190 16.23 -5.10 10.08
CA GLU A 190 16.99 -6.29 10.48
C GLU A 190 17.14 -6.38 12.01
N PHE A 191 17.47 -5.26 12.65
CA PHE A 191 17.52 -5.18 14.11
C PHE A 191 16.16 -5.50 14.73
N LYS A 192 15.06 -4.94 14.23
CA LYS A 192 13.73 -5.24 14.77
C LYS A 192 13.39 -6.71 14.66
N GLU A 193 13.59 -7.30 13.49
CA GLU A 193 13.27 -8.69 13.21
C GLU A 193 14.05 -9.65 14.13
N GLN A 194 15.36 -9.42 14.28
CA GLN A 194 16.23 -10.24 15.15
C GLN A 194 15.88 -10.16 16.64
N ASN A 195 15.13 -9.13 17.06
CA ASN A 195 14.85 -8.84 18.46
C ASN A 195 13.38 -8.99 18.83
N LYS A 196 12.49 -9.14 17.85
CA LYS A 196 11.05 -9.21 18.05
C LYS A 196 10.66 -10.37 18.95
N ASP A 197 11.17 -11.57 18.65
CA ASP A 197 10.86 -12.79 19.41
C ASP A 197 11.37 -12.72 20.85
N GLN A 198 12.54 -12.12 21.06
CA GLN A 198 13.11 -11.93 22.40
C GLN A 198 12.19 -11.03 23.23
N ILE A 199 11.80 -9.87 22.69
CA ILE A 199 10.91 -8.94 23.38
C ILE A 199 9.57 -9.59 23.68
N TYR A 200 9.01 -10.31 22.71
CA TYR A 200 7.74 -10.99 22.89
C TYR A 200 7.81 -12.05 24.00
N THR A 201 8.85 -12.89 23.97
CA THR A 201 8.99 -14.01 24.91
C THR A 201 9.24 -13.52 26.34
N GLU A 202 10.15 -12.57 26.53
CA GLU A 202 10.48 -12.03 27.85
C GLU A 202 9.33 -11.20 28.47
N ASN A 203 8.42 -10.69 27.63
CA ASN A 203 7.38 -9.77 28.05
C ASN A 203 5.96 -10.24 27.72
N ARG A 204 5.80 -11.53 27.47
CA ARG A 204 4.54 -12.13 27.04
C ARG A 204 3.36 -11.76 27.95
N ALA A 205 3.56 -11.79 29.27
CA ALA A 205 2.50 -11.47 30.22
C ALA A 205 2.00 -10.02 30.06
N ASP A 206 2.92 -9.06 29.99
CA ASP A 206 2.61 -7.64 29.80
C ASP A 206 1.94 -7.41 28.42
N ILE A 207 2.41 -8.09 27.36
CA ILE A 207 1.81 -8.02 26.01
C ILE A 207 0.38 -8.59 26.01
N MET A 208 0.16 -9.72 26.69
CA MET A 208 -1.17 -10.34 26.78
C MET A 208 -2.16 -9.47 27.54
N VAL A 209 -1.73 -8.68 28.53
CA VAL A 209 -2.59 -7.69 29.19
C VAL A 209 -3.12 -6.67 28.16
N LEU A 210 -2.25 -6.16 27.27
CA LEU A 210 -2.65 -5.23 26.22
C LEU A 210 -3.57 -5.90 25.18
N LYS A 211 -3.25 -7.12 24.74
CA LYS A 211 -4.08 -7.87 23.79
C LYS A 211 -5.46 -8.20 24.35
N ASN A 212 -5.54 -8.64 25.61
CA ASN A 212 -6.82 -8.95 26.26
C ASN A 212 -7.72 -7.71 26.37
N PHE A 213 -7.16 -6.57 26.78
CA PHE A 213 -7.93 -5.32 26.81
C PHE A 213 -8.36 -4.87 25.41
N THR A 214 -7.52 -5.11 24.39
CA THR A 214 -7.87 -4.84 23.00
C THR A 214 -9.04 -5.70 22.53
N GLY A 215 -9.04 -7.00 22.87
CA GLY A 215 -10.17 -7.91 22.62
C GLY A 215 -11.47 -7.45 23.29
N GLU A 216 -11.41 -7.13 24.58
CA GLU A 216 -12.58 -6.61 25.33
C GLU A 216 -13.14 -5.32 24.71
N THR A 217 -12.26 -4.43 24.25
CA THR A 217 -12.68 -3.19 23.58
C THR A 217 -13.33 -3.48 22.22
N LEU A 218 -12.81 -4.44 21.46
CA LEU A 218 -13.39 -4.87 20.19
C LEU A 218 -14.77 -5.50 20.38
N ASP A 219 -14.94 -6.35 21.39
CA ASP A 219 -16.23 -6.98 21.71
C ASP A 219 -17.26 -5.93 22.12
N ASN A 220 -16.88 -4.96 22.96
CA ASN A 220 -17.75 -3.85 23.33
C ASN A 220 -18.12 -2.95 22.13
N VAL A 221 -17.19 -2.72 21.20
CA VAL A 221 -17.49 -2.03 19.93
C VAL A 221 -18.50 -2.83 19.10
N ARG A 222 -18.30 -4.14 18.97
CA ARG A 222 -19.21 -5.01 18.22
C ARG A 222 -20.61 -4.99 18.84
N ALA A 223 -20.73 -5.14 20.16
CA ALA A 223 -22.00 -5.08 20.88
C ALA A 223 -22.72 -3.76 20.60
N ARG A 224 -22.02 -2.63 20.72
CA ARG A 224 -22.58 -1.30 20.44
C ARG A 224 -23.06 -1.15 18.99
N LEU A 225 -22.31 -1.66 18.02
CA LEU A 225 -22.71 -1.62 16.61
C LEU A 225 -23.98 -2.46 16.35
N LEU A 226 -24.12 -3.61 17.02
CA LEU A 226 -25.31 -4.44 16.94
C LEU A 226 -26.54 -3.75 17.56
N GLU A 227 -26.39 -3.09 18.71
CA GLU A 227 -27.46 -2.30 19.34
C GLU A 227 -27.96 -1.18 18.41
N LEU A 228 -27.02 -0.50 17.74
CA LEU A 228 -27.31 0.57 16.80
C LEU A 228 -27.79 0.07 15.43
N LYS A 229 -27.92 -1.26 15.25
CA LYS A 229 -28.28 -1.92 13.99
C LYS A 229 -27.40 -1.51 12.81
N VAL A 230 -26.12 -1.24 13.08
CA VAL A 230 -25.14 -0.88 12.06
C VAL A 230 -24.66 -2.15 11.34
N PRO A 231 -24.72 -2.20 10.00
CA PRO A 231 -24.15 -3.33 9.28
C PRO A 231 -22.65 -3.47 9.55
N LEU A 232 -22.25 -4.60 10.15
CA LEU A 232 -20.89 -4.82 10.63
C LEU A 232 -19.85 -4.83 9.51
N GLN A 233 -20.25 -5.20 8.29
CA GLN A 233 -19.40 -5.23 7.10
C GLN A 233 -18.93 -3.84 6.65
N LEU A 234 -19.63 -2.78 7.07
CA LEU A 234 -19.26 -1.40 6.74
C LEU A 234 -18.10 -0.90 7.62
N ILE A 235 -17.91 -1.50 8.79
CA ILE A 235 -16.87 -1.10 9.74
C ILE A 235 -15.61 -1.91 9.46
N LYS A 236 -14.75 -1.34 8.63
CA LYS A 236 -13.46 -1.92 8.26
C LYS A 236 -12.33 -1.20 8.95
N PHE A 237 -11.39 -1.95 9.51
CA PHE A 237 -10.26 -1.39 10.26
C PHE A 237 -9.03 -2.28 10.14
N THR A 238 -7.89 -1.74 10.55
CA THR A 238 -6.59 -2.41 10.44
C THR A 238 -6.06 -2.72 11.82
N LEU A 239 -5.55 -3.93 12.00
CA LEU A 239 -4.80 -4.40 13.16
C LEU A 239 -3.47 -5.00 12.72
N TYR A 240 -2.63 -5.36 13.67
CA TYR A 240 -1.28 -5.90 13.55
C TYR A 240 -1.19 -7.32 14.09
N SER A 241 -2.16 -7.75 14.91
CA SER A 241 -2.35 -9.15 15.31
C SER A 241 -3.58 -9.79 14.66
N ARG A 242 -3.56 -11.13 14.57
CA ARG A 242 -4.67 -12.01 14.17
C ARG A 242 -5.34 -12.72 15.34
N ASP A 243 -4.91 -12.45 16.56
CA ASP A 243 -5.28 -13.24 17.75
C ASP A 243 -6.70 -12.93 18.26
N TYR A 244 -7.38 -11.95 17.67
CA TYR A 244 -8.69 -11.50 18.13
C TYR A 244 -9.80 -12.35 17.53
N GLU A 245 -10.72 -12.77 18.39
CA GLU A 245 -11.93 -13.48 18.01
C GLU A 245 -12.96 -12.52 17.40
N ASN A 246 -14.04 -13.07 16.82
CA ASN A 246 -15.18 -12.30 16.33
C ASN A 246 -14.87 -11.35 15.16
N LEU A 247 -13.74 -11.54 14.47
CA LEU A 247 -13.29 -10.74 13.35
C LEU A 247 -13.10 -11.58 12.08
N ARG A 248 -13.59 -11.05 10.96
CA ARG A 248 -13.37 -11.62 9.64
C ARG A 248 -12.17 -10.95 8.98
N LEU A 249 -11.13 -11.72 8.71
CA LEU A 249 -9.99 -11.24 7.93
C LEU A 249 -10.42 -10.98 6.49
N LEU A 250 -10.25 -9.74 6.04
CA LEU A 250 -10.53 -9.31 4.66
C LEU A 250 -9.28 -9.36 3.80
N ASN A 251 -8.14 -8.90 4.33
CA ASN A 251 -6.88 -8.81 3.60
C ASN A 251 -5.69 -8.69 4.56
N GLN A 252 -4.47 -8.88 4.06
CA GLN A 252 -3.23 -8.61 4.76
C GLN A 252 -2.24 -7.89 3.84
N LYS A 253 -1.44 -6.97 4.41
CA LYS A 253 -0.44 -6.22 3.66
C LYS A 253 0.81 -6.02 4.51
N ASN A 254 1.97 -6.29 3.94
CA ASN A 254 3.24 -5.88 4.52
C ASN A 254 3.50 -4.40 4.17
N ILE A 255 3.54 -3.53 5.18
CA ILE A 255 3.89 -2.12 5.02
C ILE A 255 5.18 -1.87 5.80
N ARG A 256 6.27 -1.61 5.08
CA ARG A 256 7.57 -1.23 5.67
C ARG A 256 8.08 -2.24 6.70
N GLY A 257 7.92 -3.54 6.42
CA GLY A 257 8.40 -4.62 7.29
C GLY A 257 7.42 -5.01 8.40
N THR A 258 6.25 -4.35 8.50
CA THR A 258 5.23 -4.69 9.48
C THR A 258 3.99 -5.22 8.77
N MET A 259 3.49 -6.38 9.23
CA MET A 259 2.24 -6.96 8.71
C MET A 259 1.03 -6.23 9.28
N GLN A 260 0.14 -5.82 8.39
CA GLN A 260 -1.15 -5.23 8.72
C GLN A 260 -2.27 -6.14 8.22
N TYR A 261 -3.27 -6.37 9.05
CA TYR A 261 -4.43 -7.19 8.78
C TYR A 261 -5.67 -6.31 8.74
N PHE A 262 -6.44 -6.41 7.66
CA PHE A 262 -7.68 -5.67 7.47
C PHE A 262 -8.84 -6.55 7.89
N PHE A 263 -9.64 -6.07 8.84
CA PHE A 263 -10.74 -6.81 9.45
C PHE A 263 -12.08 -6.10 9.24
N ALA A 264 -13.14 -6.90 9.29
CA ALA A 264 -14.50 -6.48 9.60
C ALA A 264 -15.03 -7.34 10.76
N PHE A 265 -16.06 -6.87 11.48
CA PHE A 265 -16.66 -7.65 12.55
C PHE A 265 -17.52 -8.81 12.00
N GLU A 266 -17.51 -9.95 12.69
CA GLU A 266 -18.40 -11.08 12.43
C GLU A 266 -19.70 -10.97 13.22
N TYR A 267 -20.80 -11.35 12.57
CA TYR A 267 -22.09 -11.47 13.23
C TYR A 267 -22.07 -12.67 14.19
N PRO A 268 -22.62 -12.53 15.41
CA PRO A 268 -22.83 -13.66 16.31
C PRO A 268 -23.70 -14.74 15.66
N GLN A 269 -23.52 -15.99 16.09
CA GLN A 269 -24.35 -17.09 15.62
C GLN A 269 -25.84 -16.80 15.89
N GLY A 270 -26.68 -16.99 14.87
CA GLY A 270 -28.13 -16.76 14.96
C GLY A 270 -28.58 -15.32 14.72
N VAL A 271 -27.65 -14.37 14.50
CA VAL A 271 -27.99 -12.99 14.11
C VAL A 271 -27.77 -12.82 12.61
N GLU A 272 -28.84 -12.54 11.86
CA GLU A 272 -28.74 -12.26 10.44
C GLU A 272 -28.11 -10.88 10.17
N PRO A 273 -27.32 -10.72 9.08
CA PRO A 273 -26.77 -9.44 8.70
C PRO A 273 -27.82 -8.35 8.48
N PHE A 274 -27.56 -7.15 9.02
CA PHE A 274 -28.43 -6.00 8.76
C PHE A 274 -28.33 -5.57 7.29
N PRO A 275 -29.46 -5.16 6.66
CA PRO A 275 -29.45 -4.71 5.29
C PRO A 275 -28.60 -3.43 5.15
N ILE A 276 -27.74 -3.40 4.14
CA ILE A 276 -26.89 -2.25 3.85
C ILE A 276 -27.66 -1.29 2.94
N PRO A 277 -27.85 -0.02 3.34
CA PRO A 277 -28.47 0.98 2.47
C PRO A 277 -27.73 1.12 1.14
N GLN A 278 -28.47 1.32 0.04
CA GLN A 278 -27.88 1.43 -1.31
C GLN A 278 -26.79 2.52 -1.39
N GLN A 279 -26.96 3.62 -0.65
CA GLN A 279 -26.02 4.74 -0.57
C GLN A 279 -24.66 4.35 0.04
N LEU A 280 -24.62 3.27 0.82
CA LEU A 280 -23.43 2.75 1.50
C LEU A 280 -22.83 1.53 0.81
N MET A 281 -23.42 1.03 -0.29
CA MET A 281 -22.89 -0.13 -1.01
C MET A 281 -21.48 0.10 -1.55
N GLN A 282 -21.12 1.34 -1.89
CA GLN A 282 -19.75 1.72 -2.27
C GLN A 282 -18.69 1.42 -1.20
N TYR A 283 -19.08 1.32 0.08
CA TYR A 283 -18.16 0.99 1.19
C TYR A 283 -18.03 -0.52 1.42
N GLN A 284 -18.80 -1.35 0.71
CA GLN A 284 -18.58 -2.81 0.69
C GLN A 284 -17.33 -3.17 -0.12
N GLU A 285 -16.92 -2.34 -1.07
CA GLU A 285 -15.69 -2.56 -1.83
C GLU A 285 -14.49 -2.64 -0.88
N PRO A 286 -13.61 -3.65 -1.00
CA PRO A 286 -12.47 -3.80 -0.10
C PRO A 286 -11.60 -2.53 -0.06
N ILE A 287 -10.96 -2.24 1.09
CA ILE A 287 -10.19 -0.99 1.34
C ILE A 287 -9.01 -0.86 0.37
N ILE A 288 -8.48 -1.99 -0.05
CA ILE A 288 -7.73 -2.07 -1.29
C ILE A 288 -8.81 -2.46 -2.27
N PRO A 289 -9.04 -1.74 -3.39
CA PRO A 289 -9.83 -2.33 -4.45
C PRO A 289 -9.29 -3.75 -4.54
N GLU A 290 -10.18 -4.75 -4.54
CA GLU A 290 -9.77 -6.04 -5.06
C GLU A 290 -8.87 -5.65 -6.22
N LYS A 291 -7.70 -6.26 -6.33
CA LYS A 291 -7.25 -6.38 -7.69
C LYS A 291 -8.46 -7.07 -8.35
N ARG A 292 -9.40 -6.28 -8.94
CA ARG A 292 -9.64 -6.27 -10.36
C ARG A 292 -8.34 -6.78 -10.82
N LYS A 293 -8.34 -8.02 -11.26
CA LYS A 293 -7.36 -8.42 -12.21
C LYS A 293 -7.41 -7.30 -13.29
N GLU A 294 -6.78 -6.14 -13.10
CA GLU A 294 -5.47 -5.91 -13.64
C GLU A 294 -4.81 -7.28 -13.60
N GLU A 295 -5.19 -8.10 -14.60
CA GLU A 295 -4.23 -8.71 -15.49
C GLU A 295 -2.99 -7.86 -15.30
N LYS A 296 -2.04 -8.38 -14.51
CA LYS A 296 -0.71 -7.81 -14.53
C LYS A 296 -0.44 -7.80 -16.03
N LEU A 297 -0.52 -6.62 -16.66
CA LEU A 297 -0.17 -6.50 -18.05
C LEU A 297 1.27 -6.96 -18.04
N GLU A 298 1.48 -8.17 -18.57
CA GLU A 298 2.77 -8.81 -18.49
C GLU A 298 3.73 -7.89 -19.23
N LYS A 299 4.84 -7.52 -18.59
CA LYS A 299 5.76 -6.50 -19.14
C LYS A 299 6.94 -7.12 -19.87
N ASN A 300 7.15 -8.42 -19.68
CA ASN A 300 8.33 -9.13 -20.18
C ASN A 300 7.97 -9.98 -21.39
N PHE A 301 7.64 -9.29 -22.49
CA PHE A 301 7.48 -9.94 -23.78
C PHE A 301 8.78 -9.88 -24.57
N VAL A 302 9.25 -11.05 -24.98
CA VAL A 302 10.33 -11.22 -25.93
C VAL A 302 9.71 -11.54 -27.29
N VAL A 303 10.01 -10.78 -28.33
CA VAL A 303 9.60 -11.12 -29.69
C VAL A 303 10.80 -11.71 -30.40
N LEU A 304 10.60 -12.89 -30.99
CA LEU A 304 11.61 -13.57 -31.82
C LEU A 304 11.60 -12.91 -33.20
N THR A 305 12.39 -11.84 -33.35
CA THR A 305 12.55 -11.11 -34.61
C THR A 305 13.49 -11.84 -35.55
N GLU A 306 13.48 -11.47 -36.83
CA GLU A 306 14.31 -12.10 -37.87
C GLU A 306 14.17 -13.63 -37.92
N MET A 307 12.96 -14.12 -37.59
CA MET A 307 12.65 -15.54 -37.52
C MET A 307 12.79 -16.17 -38.91
N LYS A 308 13.65 -17.21 -39.01
CA LYS A 308 13.75 -18.06 -40.20
C LYS A 308 13.19 -19.43 -39.88
N GLY A 309 12.10 -19.79 -40.55
CA GLY A 309 11.36 -21.01 -40.28
C GLY A 309 10.33 -21.30 -41.36
N LYS A 310 10.06 -22.59 -41.56
CA LYS A 310 9.05 -23.11 -42.49
C LYS A 310 8.34 -24.30 -41.86
N ASP A 311 7.07 -24.43 -42.19
CA ASP A 311 6.18 -25.50 -41.72
C ASP A 311 6.11 -25.58 -40.19
N GLY A 312 6.17 -24.42 -39.52
CA GLY A 312 6.11 -24.34 -38.05
C GLY A 312 7.40 -24.72 -37.32
N ILE A 313 8.51 -24.91 -38.04
CA ILE A 313 9.84 -25.19 -37.45
C ILE A 313 10.74 -23.96 -37.59
N ILE A 314 11.22 -23.47 -36.45
CA ILE A 314 12.08 -22.28 -36.34
C ILE A 314 13.54 -22.72 -36.28
N ASN A 315 14.33 -22.29 -37.26
CA ASN A 315 15.76 -22.63 -37.36
C ASN A 315 16.68 -21.51 -36.85
N TYR A 316 16.19 -20.27 -36.83
CA TYR A 316 16.93 -19.09 -36.41
C TYR A 316 15.98 -17.99 -35.95
N PHE A 317 16.39 -17.21 -34.96
CA PHE A 317 15.70 -15.99 -34.52
C PHE A 317 16.65 -15.10 -33.71
N VAL A 318 16.25 -13.84 -33.52
CA VAL A 318 16.87 -12.89 -32.59
C VAL A 318 15.86 -12.55 -31.50
N PRO A 319 16.13 -12.90 -30.22
CA PRO A 319 15.23 -12.58 -29.12
C PRO A 319 15.33 -11.09 -28.78
N THR A 320 14.24 -10.35 -28.95
CA THR A 320 14.18 -8.90 -28.68
C THR A 320 13.17 -8.58 -27.60
N LEU A 321 13.61 -7.99 -26.48
CA LEU A 321 12.70 -7.53 -25.43
C LEU A 321 11.89 -6.31 -25.91
N LYS A 322 10.57 -6.38 -25.82
CA LYS A 322 9.64 -5.32 -26.25
C LYS A 322 8.88 -4.70 -25.08
N ASP A 323 9.63 -4.22 -24.09
CA ASP A 323 9.12 -3.58 -22.87
C ASP A 323 8.14 -2.43 -23.16
N LYS A 324 8.44 -1.59 -24.15
CA LYS A 324 7.61 -0.44 -24.57
C LYS A 324 6.33 -0.82 -25.32
N LEU A 325 6.22 -2.06 -25.78
CA LEU A 325 5.05 -2.56 -26.51
C LEU A 325 4.19 -3.50 -25.66
N ALA A 326 4.50 -3.63 -24.36
CA ALA A 326 3.78 -4.54 -23.47
C ALA A 326 2.27 -4.33 -23.49
N ASP A 327 1.79 -3.09 -23.48
CA ASP A 327 0.36 -2.79 -23.51
C ASP A 327 -0.28 -3.28 -24.83
N ASN A 328 0.37 -3.03 -25.98
CA ASN A 328 -0.11 -3.46 -27.29
C ASN A 328 -0.11 -5.00 -27.43
N ILE A 329 0.90 -5.66 -26.85
CA ILE A 329 1.02 -7.12 -26.89
C ILE A 329 -0.05 -7.76 -26.02
N ASN A 330 -0.30 -7.23 -24.82
CA ASN A 330 -1.40 -7.71 -23.97
C ASN A 330 -2.75 -7.53 -24.66
N ASP A 331 -2.99 -6.38 -25.31
CA ASP A 331 -4.21 -6.15 -26.09
C ASP A 331 -4.36 -7.15 -27.26
N MET A 332 -3.26 -7.49 -27.94
CA MET A 332 -3.25 -8.53 -28.97
C MET A 332 -3.59 -9.91 -28.37
N LEU A 333 -2.97 -10.28 -27.25
CA LEU A 333 -3.19 -11.57 -26.60
C LEU A 333 -4.63 -11.71 -26.09
N ASN A 334 -5.19 -10.65 -25.49
CA ASN A 334 -6.58 -10.61 -25.04
C ASN A 334 -7.60 -10.77 -26.18
N ASN A 335 -7.21 -10.41 -27.40
CA ASN A 335 -8.01 -10.60 -28.62
C ASN A 335 -7.66 -11.87 -29.41
N SER A 336 -6.90 -12.80 -28.80
CA SER A 336 -6.46 -14.05 -29.42
C SER A 336 -7.16 -15.26 -28.81
N LYS A 337 -7.36 -16.31 -29.62
CA LYS A 337 -7.75 -17.64 -29.13
C LYS A 337 -6.51 -18.51 -28.95
N PHE A 338 -6.41 -19.19 -27.81
CA PHE A 338 -5.25 -20.00 -27.46
C PHE A 338 -5.56 -21.48 -27.65
N ASN A 339 -4.68 -22.17 -28.38
CA ASN A 339 -4.69 -23.63 -28.48
C ASN A 339 -3.31 -24.16 -28.11
N LYS A 340 -3.24 -25.26 -27.37
CA LYS A 340 -1.96 -25.92 -27.10
C LYS A 340 -1.31 -26.36 -28.43
N ALA A 341 -0.01 -26.10 -28.59
CA ALA A 341 0.71 -26.56 -29.77
C ALA A 341 0.76 -28.10 -29.80
N PRO A 342 0.62 -28.74 -30.97
CA PRO A 342 0.71 -30.19 -31.09
C PRO A 342 2.15 -30.71 -30.91
N ASN A 343 3.13 -29.84 -31.21
CA ASN A 343 4.55 -30.12 -31.07
C ASN A 343 5.09 -29.45 -29.82
N ASP A 344 6.07 -30.08 -29.18
CA ASP A 344 6.78 -29.51 -28.03
C ASP A 344 7.81 -28.44 -28.45
N PHE A 345 8.36 -27.72 -27.47
CA PHE A 345 9.36 -26.67 -27.72
C PHE A 345 10.57 -27.18 -28.51
N THR A 346 11.06 -28.38 -28.19
CA THR A 346 12.22 -28.99 -28.85
C THR A 346 11.97 -29.38 -30.31
N ALA A 347 10.74 -29.73 -30.68
CA ALA A 347 10.37 -29.98 -32.06
C ALA A 347 10.18 -28.68 -32.87
N ILE A 348 9.73 -27.60 -32.21
CA ILE A 348 9.52 -26.29 -32.84
C ILE A 348 10.84 -25.52 -33.00
N ILE A 349 11.75 -25.61 -32.03
CA ILE A 349 13.08 -24.98 -32.03
C ILE A 349 14.17 -26.03 -31.78
N PRO A 350 14.49 -26.90 -32.76
CA PRO A 350 15.42 -28.02 -32.55
C PRO A 350 16.88 -27.60 -32.32
N LYS A 351 17.24 -26.36 -32.65
CA LYS A 351 18.60 -25.80 -32.50
C LYS A 351 18.72 -24.78 -31.37
N TYR A 352 17.86 -24.86 -30.35
CA TYR A 352 17.96 -24.00 -29.19
C TYR A 352 19.33 -24.19 -28.49
N SER A 353 20.06 -23.10 -28.31
CA SER A 353 21.42 -23.10 -27.74
C SER A 353 21.65 -21.81 -26.97
N GLU A 354 22.68 -21.75 -26.13
CA GLU A 354 23.01 -20.56 -25.33
C GLU A 354 23.20 -19.29 -26.19
N ASN A 355 23.61 -19.45 -27.46
CA ASN A 355 23.78 -18.35 -28.41
C ASN A 355 22.47 -17.87 -29.07
N MET A 356 21.37 -18.61 -28.89
CA MET A 356 20.02 -18.31 -29.38
C MET A 356 19.01 -18.56 -28.25
N ALA A 357 19.34 -18.11 -27.05
CA ALA A 357 18.53 -18.31 -25.86
C ALA A 357 17.55 -17.16 -25.63
N ILE A 358 16.37 -17.46 -25.08
CA ILE A 358 15.43 -16.44 -24.61
C ILE A 358 15.89 -16.04 -23.21
N PHE A 359 16.17 -14.75 -23.01
CA PHE A 359 16.67 -14.23 -21.74
C PHE A 359 15.59 -13.46 -20.98
N CYS A 360 15.62 -13.57 -19.66
CA CYS A 360 14.88 -12.69 -18.77
C CYS A 360 15.56 -11.32 -18.67
N ILE A 361 14.85 -10.30 -18.15
CA ILE A 361 15.39 -8.96 -17.93
C ILE A 361 16.60 -8.94 -16.98
N CYS A 362 16.71 -9.94 -16.10
CA CYS A 362 17.86 -10.13 -15.22
C CYS A 362 19.08 -10.76 -15.92
N GLY A 363 18.95 -11.22 -17.18
CA GLY A 363 20.00 -11.87 -17.96
C GLY A 363 20.06 -13.39 -17.84
N GLU A 364 19.19 -14.03 -17.04
CA GLU A 364 19.11 -15.50 -16.95
C GLU A 364 18.43 -16.10 -18.19
N VAL A 365 18.88 -17.28 -18.62
CA VAL A 365 18.23 -18.07 -19.69
C VAL A 365 16.91 -18.61 -19.15
N VAL A 366 15.84 -18.41 -19.93
CA VAL A 366 14.49 -18.85 -19.59
C VAL A 366 14.29 -20.29 -20.06
N GLU A 367 13.81 -21.15 -19.17
CA GLU A 367 13.32 -22.48 -19.51
C GLU A 367 11.86 -22.39 -19.96
N ILE A 368 11.56 -22.88 -21.17
CA ILE A 368 10.21 -22.86 -21.76
C ILE A 368 9.48 -24.14 -21.39
N ASN A 369 8.35 -24.04 -20.70
CA ASN A 369 7.58 -25.20 -20.25
C ASN A 369 6.25 -25.39 -21.00
N ASN A 370 5.78 -24.36 -21.73
CA ASN A 370 4.53 -24.42 -22.46
C ASN A 370 4.63 -23.68 -23.80
N VAL A 371 3.99 -24.25 -24.82
CA VAL A 371 3.90 -23.67 -26.16
C VAL A 371 2.45 -23.66 -26.61
N GLN A 372 1.99 -22.48 -27.02
CA GLN A 372 0.63 -22.25 -27.48
C GLN A 372 0.65 -21.66 -28.90
N ILE A 373 -0.36 -22.01 -29.68
CA ILE A 373 -0.67 -21.36 -30.95
C ILE A 373 -1.79 -20.36 -30.66
N CYS A 374 -1.47 -19.08 -30.83
CA CYS A 374 -2.40 -17.98 -30.69
C CYS A 374 -3.01 -17.66 -32.06
N ASN A 375 -4.33 -17.55 -32.12
CA ASN A 375 -5.06 -17.14 -33.30
C ASN A 375 -5.74 -15.79 -33.05
N TRP A 376 -5.13 -14.72 -33.54
CA TRP A 376 -5.63 -13.36 -33.39
C TRP A 376 -6.75 -13.08 -34.39
N LYS A 377 -7.94 -12.76 -33.87
CA LYS A 377 -9.15 -12.46 -34.66
C LYS A 377 -9.48 -13.48 -35.77
N ASN A 378 -9.06 -14.73 -35.63
CA ASN A 378 -9.14 -15.79 -36.66
C ASN A 378 -8.39 -15.49 -37.97
N GLN A 379 -7.50 -14.50 -38.00
CA GLN A 379 -6.84 -14.01 -39.22
C GLN A 379 -5.33 -14.30 -39.21
N PHE A 380 -4.71 -14.30 -38.05
CA PHE A 380 -3.25 -14.38 -37.93
C PHE A 380 -2.85 -15.34 -36.82
N LYS A 381 -1.94 -16.26 -37.12
CA LYS A 381 -1.46 -17.27 -36.17
C LYS A 381 0.01 -17.07 -35.85
N PHE A 382 0.34 -17.19 -34.57
CA PHE A 382 1.71 -17.08 -34.06
C PHE A 382 1.91 -18.01 -32.86
N TYR A 383 3.17 -18.31 -32.54
CA TYR A 383 3.54 -19.05 -31.34
C TYR A 383 3.68 -18.12 -30.14
N LEU A 384 3.16 -18.57 -29.00
CA LEU A 384 3.43 -18.04 -27.67
C LEU A 384 4.16 -19.12 -26.87
N PHE A 385 5.38 -18.81 -26.46
CA PHE A 385 6.20 -19.62 -25.57
C PHE A 385 6.11 -19.03 -24.17
N GLU A 386 5.73 -19.85 -23.19
CA GLU A 386 5.66 -19.43 -21.78
C GLU A 386 6.86 -20.02 -21.04
N GLY A 387 7.64 -19.14 -20.43
CA GLY A 387 8.77 -19.50 -19.60
C GLY A 387 8.38 -19.82 -18.16
N GLU A 388 9.21 -20.60 -17.50
CA GLU A 388 9.17 -20.72 -16.04
C GLU A 388 9.47 -19.39 -15.36
N GLN A 389 8.97 -19.22 -14.14
CA GLN A 389 9.23 -18.02 -13.35
C GLN A 389 10.72 -17.95 -13.01
N CYS A 390 11.38 -16.88 -13.45
CA CYS A 390 12.80 -16.64 -13.19
C CYS A 390 13.04 -16.32 -11.70
N ASN A 391 14.27 -16.50 -11.23
CA ASN A 391 14.69 -16.18 -9.85
C ASN A 391 14.43 -14.71 -9.45
N CYS A 392 14.35 -13.80 -10.43
CA CYS A 392 13.98 -12.40 -10.17
C CYS A 392 12.46 -12.20 -9.93
N GLY A 393 11.66 -13.27 -9.97
CA GLY A 393 10.22 -13.27 -9.72
C GLY A 393 9.36 -12.94 -10.93
N GLU A 394 9.96 -12.79 -12.11
CA GLU A 394 9.29 -12.41 -13.35
C GLU A 394 9.07 -13.64 -14.26
N THR A 395 7.93 -13.68 -14.96
CA THR A 395 7.64 -14.68 -16.00
C THR A 395 7.91 -14.08 -17.37
N VAL A 396 8.53 -14.84 -18.27
CA VAL A 396 8.87 -14.38 -19.62
C VAL A 396 7.97 -15.05 -20.64
N TYR A 397 7.42 -14.25 -21.55
CA TYR A 397 6.58 -14.72 -22.65
C TYR A 397 7.30 -14.40 -23.96
N ALA A 398 7.57 -15.41 -24.78
CA ALA A 398 8.16 -15.21 -26.10
C ALA A 398 7.15 -15.39 -27.22
N LEU A 399 7.17 -14.48 -28.19
CA LEU A 399 6.26 -14.46 -29.35
C LEU A 399 7.05 -14.72 -30.62
N SER A 400 6.55 -15.60 -31.49
CA SER A 400 7.19 -15.87 -32.77
C SER A 400 6.20 -16.14 -33.88
N LEU A 401 6.59 -15.79 -35.11
CA LEU A 401 5.85 -16.20 -36.30
C LEU A 401 5.92 -17.73 -36.45
N MET A 402 4.92 -18.33 -37.10
CA MET A 402 4.97 -19.76 -37.43
C MET A 402 5.80 -20.02 -38.68
N ASP A 403 5.81 -19.08 -39.62
CA ASP A 403 6.51 -19.17 -40.91
C ASP A 403 7.11 -17.81 -41.28
N GLU A 404 8.28 -17.83 -41.92
CA GLU A 404 8.98 -16.61 -42.36
C GLU A 404 8.17 -15.81 -43.40
N SER A 405 7.34 -16.49 -44.20
CA SER A 405 6.49 -15.88 -45.23
C SER A 405 5.09 -15.51 -44.74
N ALA A 406 4.83 -15.54 -43.43
CA ALA A 406 3.51 -15.20 -42.89
C ALA A 406 3.18 -13.72 -43.17
N GLU A 407 2.01 -13.46 -43.77
CA GLU A 407 1.54 -12.09 -43.99
C GLU A 407 1.04 -11.51 -42.66
N ILE A 408 1.79 -10.53 -42.13
CA ILE A 408 1.50 -9.91 -40.83
C ILE A 408 0.50 -8.77 -41.04
N PRO A 409 -0.66 -8.80 -40.36
CA PRO A 409 -1.62 -7.70 -40.41
C PRO A 409 -0.98 -6.36 -40.05
N GLU A 410 -1.39 -5.27 -40.73
CA GLU A 410 -0.82 -3.92 -40.51
C GLU A 410 -0.80 -3.50 -39.03
N GLU A 411 -1.86 -3.86 -38.27
CA GLU A 411 -1.97 -3.59 -36.83
C GLU A 411 -0.86 -4.25 -35.99
N LEU A 412 -0.32 -5.38 -36.43
CA LEU A 412 0.65 -6.20 -35.68
C LEU A 412 2.08 -6.05 -36.18
N LYS A 413 2.31 -5.35 -37.30
CA LYS A 413 3.65 -5.11 -37.82
C LYS A 413 4.55 -4.41 -36.80
N VAL A 414 3.99 -3.50 -35.99
CA VAL A 414 4.74 -2.80 -34.93
C VAL A 414 5.28 -3.78 -33.88
N ILE A 415 4.62 -4.92 -33.65
CA ILE A 415 5.05 -5.93 -32.68
C ILE A 415 6.11 -6.86 -33.27
N PHE A 416 5.88 -7.38 -34.49
CA PHE A 416 6.71 -8.45 -35.08
C PHE A 416 7.83 -7.98 -36.03
N LEU A 417 7.77 -6.75 -36.55
CA LEU A 417 8.74 -6.20 -37.52
C LEU A 417 9.56 -5.02 -36.98
N SER A 418 9.30 -4.53 -35.76
CA SER A 418 10.03 -3.39 -35.17
C SER A 418 11.34 -3.76 -34.51
#